data_AF-A0A2G5I7L2-F1
#
_entry.id   AF-A0A2G5I7L2-F1
#
_cell.length_a   1.000
_cell.length_b   1.000
_cell.length_c   1.000
_cell.angle_alpha   90.00
_cell.angle_beta   90.00
_cell.angle_gamma   90.00
#
_symmetry.space_group_name_H-M   'P 1'
#
loop_
_entity.id
_entity.type
_entity.pdbx_description
1 polymer ?
#
loop_
_entity_poly.entity_id
_entity_poly.type
_entity_poly.pdbx_seq_one_letter_code
_entity_poly.pdbx_strand_id
1 'polypeptide(L)'
;MASLLTLPTELLVLILEHVGGRELRRSQTGKPATSGPGWRATDKLMLCREWYAAARPVFLSGLHLSELRLYACNLDRLDGELSYKKSRTLVHNNTRSLTIRLLGHFWDLNSAEDLERWHAEDGWSGPAPLNEVPPGLSFRSASGKLALKSWRDQQLRPRLDELLEDLRNFTELKYLEFTATSDPHNVGLDWDYMHTPTISRLLQNLPITQGLRALVLDTVGTRLLDGNGQTHLCTEVARVLPYIEHVCLRMIKICPAIFDIHRQADGRHVTLKTLTLKLYMPDAFEHSDERRSEPCEVRGYYNNHDSLHGQMLEYARVFLNRLSELRGHGSCDNPVRRHKHGMASLAITYRDIRPGIPAPLSPIFTSNIVNNTLQRLSGHGLHGWLHRDEGRYNWCECAGNQ
;
A
#
# COMPACT_ATOMS: atom_id res chain seq x y z
N MET A 1 -20.81 -46.42 -12.47
CA MET A 1 -20.18 -45.64 -11.38
C MET A 1 -19.86 -44.27 -11.92
N ALA A 2 -20.27 -43.20 -11.25
CA ALA A 2 -19.96 -41.83 -11.68
C ALA A 2 -18.49 -41.53 -11.35
N SER A 3 -17.71 -41.12 -12.34
CA SER A 3 -16.31 -40.71 -12.18
C SER A 3 -16.17 -39.27 -12.64
N LEU A 4 -15.33 -38.47 -11.97
CA LEU A 4 -14.98 -37.12 -12.44
C LEU A 4 -14.40 -37.15 -13.87
N LEU A 5 -13.80 -38.27 -14.29
CA LEU A 5 -13.27 -38.48 -15.64
C LEU A 5 -14.36 -38.73 -16.70
N THR A 6 -15.62 -38.94 -16.29
CA THR A 6 -16.75 -39.06 -17.22
C THR A 6 -17.45 -37.73 -17.50
N LEU A 7 -16.97 -36.64 -16.90
CA LEU A 7 -17.48 -35.30 -17.17
C LEU A 7 -17.01 -34.80 -18.55
N PRO A 8 -17.85 -34.05 -19.27
CA PRO A 8 -17.42 -33.24 -20.39
C PRO A 8 -16.23 -32.35 -20.00
N THR A 9 -15.28 -32.18 -20.94
CA THR A 9 -14.06 -31.42 -20.69
C THR A 9 -14.36 -29.98 -20.28
N GLU A 10 -15.44 -29.40 -20.79
CA GLU A 10 -15.90 -28.04 -20.48
C GLU A 10 -16.28 -27.89 -19.00
N LEU A 11 -16.99 -28.88 -18.44
CA LEU A 11 -17.34 -28.88 -17.02
C LEU A 11 -16.10 -29.10 -16.15
N LEU A 12 -15.16 -29.93 -16.60
CA LEU A 12 -13.90 -30.15 -15.92
C LEU A 12 -13.07 -28.86 -15.85
N VAL A 13 -13.00 -28.11 -16.96
CA VAL A 13 -12.31 -26.81 -17.03
C VAL A 13 -12.96 -25.80 -16.07
N LEU A 14 -14.29 -25.68 -16.06
CA LEU A 14 -14.99 -24.78 -15.13
C LEU A 14 -14.73 -25.11 -13.66
N ILE A 15 -14.73 -26.40 -13.30
CA ILE A 15 -14.38 -26.85 -11.94
C ILE A 15 -12.93 -26.46 -11.62
N LEU A 16 -12.01 -26.69 -12.56
CA LEU A 16 -10.59 -26.38 -12.39
C LEU A 16 -10.34 -24.88 -12.27
N GLU A 17 -11.01 -24.05 -13.06
CA GLU A 17 -10.94 -22.58 -12.95
C GLU A 17 -11.44 -22.09 -11.59
N HIS A 18 -12.48 -22.72 -11.06
CA HIS A 18 -12.97 -22.44 -9.72
C HIS A 18 -11.96 -22.83 -8.63
N VAL A 19 -11.30 -24.00 -8.78
CA VAL A 19 -10.21 -24.44 -7.91
C VAL A 19 -8.99 -23.52 -8.03
N GLY A 20 -8.73 -22.98 -9.22
CA GLY A 20 -7.65 -22.06 -9.53
C GLY A 20 -6.31 -22.74 -9.79
N GLY A 21 -5.53 -22.16 -10.70
CA GLY A 21 -4.21 -22.66 -11.10
C GLY A 21 -3.23 -22.83 -9.93
N ARG A 22 -3.33 -21.99 -8.89
CA ARG A 22 -2.48 -22.09 -7.70
C ARG A 22 -2.70 -23.40 -6.93
N GLU A 23 -3.92 -23.84 -6.72
CA GLU A 23 -4.18 -25.09 -5.99
C GLU A 23 -3.69 -26.30 -6.79
N LEU A 24 -3.71 -26.23 -8.12
CA LEU A 24 -3.04 -27.21 -8.98
C LEU A 24 -1.51 -27.14 -8.81
N ARG A 25 -0.93 -25.95 -8.62
CA ARG A 25 0.51 -25.73 -8.36
C ARG A 25 0.94 -25.98 -6.91
N ARG A 26 0.01 -26.17 -5.97
CA ARG A 26 0.33 -26.32 -4.54
C ARG A 26 0.81 -27.74 -4.24
N SER A 27 2.08 -27.88 -3.87
CA SER A 27 2.64 -29.15 -3.37
C SER A 27 2.26 -29.38 -1.90
N GLN A 28 2.12 -30.64 -1.51
CA GLN A 28 2.01 -31.06 -0.11
C GLN A 28 3.36 -31.55 0.47
N THR A 29 4.46 -31.10 -0.12
CA THR A 29 5.81 -31.39 0.35
C THR A 29 6.05 -30.65 1.66
N GLY A 30 5.92 -31.35 2.80
CA GLY A 30 6.10 -30.77 4.13
C GLY A 30 5.16 -31.30 5.21
N LYS A 31 4.22 -32.20 4.89
CA LYS A 31 3.42 -32.87 5.92
C LYS A 31 4.26 -33.90 6.70
N PRO A 32 3.98 -34.10 8.00
CA PRO A 32 4.67 -35.10 8.82
C PRO A 32 4.53 -36.50 8.21
N ALA A 33 5.57 -37.34 8.41
CA ALA A 33 5.73 -38.67 7.82
C ALA A 33 4.55 -39.65 8.04
N THR A 34 3.61 -39.30 8.91
CA THR A 34 2.40 -40.08 9.21
C THR A 34 1.26 -39.89 8.20
N SER A 35 1.37 -38.95 7.26
CA SER A 35 0.25 -38.55 6.37
C SER A 35 0.34 -39.03 4.92
N GLY A 36 1.23 -40.00 4.64
CA GLY A 36 1.38 -40.63 3.33
C GLY A 36 2.34 -39.87 2.39
N PRO A 37 2.57 -40.43 1.17
CA PRO A 37 3.47 -39.83 0.20
C PRO A 37 2.95 -38.44 -0.23
N GLY A 38 3.77 -37.42 0.00
CA GLY A 38 3.43 -36.04 -0.38
C GLY A 38 3.42 -35.87 -1.89
N TRP A 39 2.34 -35.33 -2.43
CA TRP A 39 2.19 -35.06 -3.86
C TRP A 39 2.92 -33.77 -4.25
N ARG A 40 3.70 -33.83 -5.33
CA ARG A 40 4.28 -32.65 -5.98
C ARG A 40 3.19 -31.95 -6.80
N ALA A 41 3.40 -30.66 -7.05
CA ALA A 41 2.53 -29.83 -7.89
C ALA A 41 2.27 -30.44 -9.27
N THR A 42 3.31 -31.02 -9.87
CA THR A 42 3.27 -31.67 -11.18
C THR A 42 2.46 -32.95 -11.19
N ASP A 43 2.35 -33.64 -10.06
CA ASP A 43 1.67 -34.94 -9.99
C ASP A 43 0.16 -34.78 -10.22
N LYS A 44 -0.39 -33.63 -9.83
CA LYS A 44 -1.79 -33.27 -10.10
C LYS A 44 -2.07 -33.10 -11.59
N LEU A 45 -1.08 -32.86 -12.43
CA LEU A 45 -1.25 -32.79 -13.89
C LEU A 45 -1.18 -34.17 -14.54
N MET A 46 -0.61 -35.16 -13.86
CA MET A 46 -0.27 -36.47 -14.43
C MET A 46 -1.35 -37.55 -14.22
N LEU A 47 -2.58 -37.16 -13.85
CA LEU A 47 -3.67 -38.10 -13.57
C LEU A 47 -4.10 -38.88 -14.83
N CYS A 48 -4.43 -38.18 -15.91
CA CYS A 48 -4.70 -38.77 -17.22
C CYS A 48 -4.57 -37.71 -18.33
N ARG A 49 -4.66 -38.12 -19.60
CA ARG A 49 -4.49 -37.23 -20.75
C ARG A 49 -5.58 -36.16 -20.86
N GLU A 50 -6.83 -36.53 -20.61
CA GLU A 50 -7.99 -35.60 -20.64
C GLU A 50 -7.91 -34.58 -19.51
N TRP A 51 -7.55 -35.05 -18.30
CA TRP A 51 -7.28 -34.18 -17.16
C TRP A 51 -6.13 -33.22 -17.45
N TYR A 52 -5.01 -33.70 -18.00
CA TYR A 52 -3.88 -32.84 -18.37
C TYR A 52 -4.31 -31.76 -19.37
N ALA A 53 -5.09 -32.12 -20.40
CA ALA A 53 -5.56 -31.17 -21.39
C ALA A 53 -6.45 -30.07 -20.79
N ALA A 54 -7.33 -30.42 -19.85
CA ALA A 54 -8.19 -29.47 -19.14
C ALA A 54 -7.44 -28.64 -18.06
N ALA A 55 -6.54 -29.29 -17.32
CA ALA A 55 -5.84 -28.68 -16.18
C ALA A 55 -4.64 -27.85 -16.60
N ARG A 56 -3.97 -28.15 -17.72
CA ARG A 56 -2.82 -27.38 -18.21
C ARG A 56 -3.12 -25.88 -18.41
N PRO A 57 -4.18 -25.46 -19.14
CA PRO A 57 -4.47 -24.04 -19.31
C PRO A 57 -4.77 -23.36 -17.97
N VAL A 58 -5.48 -24.02 -17.05
CA VAL A 58 -5.76 -23.49 -15.71
C VAL A 58 -4.49 -23.46 -14.84
N PHE A 59 -3.63 -24.46 -14.93
CA PHE A 59 -2.35 -24.53 -14.24
C PHE A 59 -1.36 -23.47 -14.72
N LEU A 60 -1.45 -23.07 -15.99
CA LEU A 60 -0.69 -21.95 -16.53
C LEU A 60 -1.41 -20.61 -16.28
N SER A 61 -2.74 -20.63 -16.09
CA SER A 61 -3.51 -19.45 -15.75
C SER A 61 -3.05 -18.88 -14.41
N GLY A 62 -2.92 -17.56 -14.36
CA GLY A 62 -2.52 -16.84 -13.17
C GLY A 62 -1.04 -16.92 -12.79
N LEU A 63 -0.17 -17.53 -13.62
CA LEU A 63 1.29 -17.41 -13.42
C LEU A 63 1.76 -15.95 -13.49
N HIS A 64 1.13 -15.15 -14.36
CA HIS A 64 1.37 -13.71 -14.48
C HIS A 64 0.50 -12.86 -13.53
N LEU A 65 -0.45 -13.47 -12.80
CA LEU A 65 -1.39 -12.75 -11.93
C LEU A 65 -0.93 -12.74 -10.46
N SER A 66 0.29 -13.20 -10.15
CA SER A 66 0.79 -13.13 -8.77
C SER A 66 1.07 -11.70 -8.32
N GLU A 67 1.35 -10.82 -9.27
CA GLU A 67 1.62 -9.41 -9.05
C GLU A 67 0.74 -8.61 -10.01
N LEU A 68 -0.08 -7.73 -9.44
CA LEU A 68 -0.94 -6.84 -10.19
C LEU A 68 -0.47 -5.41 -9.93
N ARG A 69 -0.05 -4.73 -10.99
CA ARG A 69 0.34 -3.32 -10.94
C ARG A 69 -0.70 -2.51 -11.70
N LEU A 70 -1.30 -1.55 -11.01
CA LEU A 70 -2.33 -0.68 -11.53
C LEU A 70 -1.86 0.75 -11.42
N TYR A 71 -2.10 1.46 -12.50
CA TYR A 71 -1.63 2.81 -12.70
C TYR A 71 -2.79 3.68 -13.14
N ALA A 72 -2.79 4.96 -12.80
CA ALA A 72 -3.90 5.87 -13.13
C ALA A 72 -4.25 5.82 -14.64
N CYS A 73 -3.23 5.75 -15.50
CA CYS A 73 -3.34 5.65 -16.96
C CYS A 73 -3.94 4.35 -17.47
N ASN A 74 -3.84 3.26 -16.71
CA ASN A 74 -4.24 1.90 -17.11
C ASN A 74 -5.44 1.39 -16.28
N LEU A 75 -6.07 2.23 -15.45
CA LEU A 75 -7.26 1.87 -14.68
C LEU A 75 -8.47 1.58 -15.59
N ASP A 76 -8.52 2.15 -16.79
CA ASP A 76 -9.49 1.81 -17.84
C ASP A 76 -9.26 0.41 -18.43
N ARG A 77 -8.00 -0.04 -18.51
CA ARG A 77 -7.60 -1.36 -18.99
C ARG A 77 -7.89 -2.47 -17.99
N LEU A 78 -8.32 -2.16 -16.77
CA LEU A 78 -8.78 -3.13 -15.77
C LEU A 78 -9.85 -4.08 -16.34
N ASP A 79 -10.83 -3.51 -17.06
CA ASP A 79 -11.90 -4.28 -17.70
C ASP A 79 -11.49 -4.90 -19.05
N GLY A 80 -10.50 -4.31 -19.73
CA GLY A 80 -10.02 -4.72 -21.05
C GLY A 80 -8.93 -5.80 -21.00
N GLU A 81 -7.69 -5.38 -20.82
CA GLU A 81 -6.49 -6.24 -20.92
C GLU A 81 -6.35 -7.21 -19.76
N LEU A 82 -6.76 -6.80 -18.56
CA LEU A 82 -6.77 -7.67 -17.38
C LEU A 82 -8.04 -8.51 -17.31
N SER A 83 -9.04 -8.22 -18.16
CA SER A 83 -10.36 -8.86 -18.17
C SER A 83 -10.91 -9.06 -16.76
N TYR A 84 -10.72 -8.07 -15.87
CA TYR A 84 -10.96 -8.22 -14.44
C TYR A 84 -12.37 -8.72 -14.15
N LYS A 85 -13.38 -8.25 -14.88
CA LYS A 85 -14.76 -8.73 -14.75
C LYS A 85 -14.96 -10.19 -15.15
N LYS A 86 -14.24 -10.69 -16.16
CA LYS A 86 -14.36 -12.08 -16.66
C LYS A 86 -13.49 -13.05 -15.87
N SER A 87 -12.36 -12.59 -15.32
CA SER A 87 -11.38 -13.40 -14.61
C SER A 87 -11.26 -13.02 -13.13
N ARG A 88 -12.28 -12.36 -12.57
CA ARG A 88 -12.31 -11.78 -11.22
C ARG A 88 -11.88 -12.79 -10.15
N THR A 89 -12.49 -13.98 -10.19
CA THR A 89 -12.19 -15.09 -9.28
C THR A 89 -10.74 -15.57 -9.41
N LEU A 90 -10.21 -15.66 -10.63
CA LEU A 90 -8.81 -16.04 -10.84
C LEU A 90 -7.85 -14.98 -10.28
N VAL A 91 -8.14 -13.68 -10.48
CA VAL A 91 -7.34 -12.58 -9.92
C VAL A 91 -7.35 -12.63 -8.39
N HIS A 92 -8.54 -12.75 -7.79
CA HIS A 92 -8.73 -12.86 -6.34
C HIS A 92 -7.95 -14.04 -5.72
N ASN A 93 -7.94 -15.19 -6.38
CA ASN A 93 -7.32 -16.41 -5.87
C ASN A 93 -5.79 -16.50 -6.11
N ASN A 94 -5.24 -15.68 -7.01
CA ASN A 94 -3.83 -15.80 -7.42
C ASN A 94 -2.96 -14.58 -7.06
N THR A 95 -3.54 -13.39 -6.88
CA THR A 95 -2.78 -12.15 -6.63
C THR A 95 -2.20 -12.13 -5.22
N ARG A 96 -0.87 -12.00 -5.13
CA ARG A 96 -0.12 -11.90 -3.87
C ARG A 96 0.37 -10.49 -3.59
N SER A 97 0.64 -9.72 -4.63
CA SER A 97 1.06 -8.33 -4.56
C SER A 97 0.14 -7.48 -5.41
N LEU A 98 -0.42 -6.44 -4.82
CA LEU A 98 -1.20 -5.43 -5.53
C LEU A 98 -0.52 -4.08 -5.29
N THR A 99 -0.11 -3.44 -6.38
CA THR A 99 0.49 -2.10 -6.36
C THR A 99 -0.41 -1.18 -7.14
N ILE A 100 -0.93 -0.15 -6.49
CA ILE A 100 -1.74 0.91 -7.10
C ILE A 100 -0.93 2.19 -6.98
N ARG A 101 -0.49 2.75 -8.11
CA ARG A 101 0.21 4.03 -8.15
C ARG A 101 -0.57 5.02 -8.99
N LEU A 102 -0.90 6.15 -8.40
CA LEU A 102 -1.64 7.22 -9.02
C LEU A 102 -0.73 8.42 -9.11
N LEU A 103 -0.48 8.86 -10.34
CA LEU A 103 0.20 10.11 -10.65
C LEU A 103 -0.89 11.09 -11.08
N GLY A 104 -0.85 12.30 -10.52
CA GLY A 104 -1.97 13.23 -10.43
C GLY A 104 -2.58 13.83 -11.72
N HIS A 105 -2.62 13.14 -12.87
CA HIS A 105 -3.42 13.61 -14.01
C HIS A 105 -3.86 12.54 -15.03
N PHE A 106 -4.91 12.85 -15.82
CA PHE A 106 -5.55 11.94 -16.78
C PHE A 106 -4.93 11.89 -18.20
N TRP A 107 -4.18 12.91 -18.61
CA TRP A 107 -3.43 12.89 -19.89
C TRP A 107 -1.95 12.58 -19.68
N ASP A 108 -1.56 12.33 -18.43
CA ASP A 108 -0.20 11.94 -18.08
C ASP A 108 0.03 10.44 -18.34
N LEU A 109 -0.57 9.92 -19.41
CA LEU A 109 -0.36 8.55 -19.86
C LEU A 109 1.12 8.29 -20.15
N ASN A 110 1.84 9.26 -20.71
CA ASN A 110 3.24 9.06 -21.10
C ASN A 110 4.24 9.24 -19.95
N SER A 111 4.10 10.22 -19.04
CA SER A 111 5.04 10.33 -17.91
C SER A 111 4.76 9.26 -16.84
N ALA A 112 3.50 8.83 -16.69
CA ALA A 112 3.18 7.63 -15.92
C ALA A 112 3.78 6.38 -16.58
N GLU A 113 3.51 6.12 -17.87
CA GLU A 113 4.11 4.98 -18.58
C GLU A 113 5.64 5.02 -18.58
N ASP A 114 6.27 6.18 -18.70
CA ASP A 114 7.73 6.30 -18.70
C ASP A 114 8.30 6.10 -17.29
N LEU A 115 7.77 6.75 -16.25
CA LEU A 115 8.21 6.50 -14.86
C LEU A 115 8.00 5.01 -14.50
N GLU A 116 6.92 4.41 -14.99
CA GLU A 116 6.57 3.01 -14.79
C GLU A 116 7.45 2.04 -15.59
N ARG A 117 7.82 2.38 -16.85
CA ARG A 117 8.81 1.64 -17.67
C ARG A 117 10.21 1.76 -17.06
N TRP A 118 10.58 2.91 -16.53
CA TRP A 118 11.81 3.13 -15.76
C TRP A 118 11.87 2.24 -14.50
N HIS A 119 10.73 2.01 -13.84
CA HIS A 119 10.63 1.08 -12.72
C HIS A 119 10.58 -0.40 -13.14
N ALA A 120 10.16 -0.70 -14.36
CA ALA A 120 10.02 -2.05 -14.90
C ALA A 120 11.30 -2.58 -15.57
N GLU A 121 12.48 -2.45 -14.95
CA GLU A 121 13.79 -3.01 -15.35
C GLU A 121 14.28 -2.85 -16.81
N ASP A 122 13.48 -2.35 -17.74
CA ASP A 122 13.80 -2.21 -19.16
C ASP A 122 14.48 -0.85 -19.38
N GLY A 123 15.81 -0.89 -19.44
CA GLY A 123 16.69 0.27 -19.57
C GLY A 123 16.43 1.10 -20.83
N TRP A 124 15.59 2.12 -20.71
CA TRP A 124 15.44 3.15 -21.72
C TRP A 124 16.46 4.28 -21.51
N SER A 125 16.96 4.86 -22.62
CA SER A 125 18.05 5.85 -22.65
C SER A 125 17.67 7.15 -23.40
N GLY A 126 16.38 7.41 -23.57
CA GLY A 126 15.86 8.64 -24.20
C GLY A 126 15.27 9.63 -23.19
N PRO A 127 15.19 10.92 -23.53
CA PRO A 127 14.30 11.85 -22.83
C PRO A 127 12.84 11.55 -23.19
N ALA A 128 11.99 11.43 -22.18
CA ALA A 128 10.54 11.30 -22.35
C ALA A 128 9.98 12.51 -23.10
N PRO A 129 9.10 12.36 -24.10
CA PRO A 129 8.39 13.49 -24.67
C PRO A 129 7.46 14.09 -23.59
N LEU A 130 7.69 15.36 -23.23
CA LEU A 130 6.78 16.12 -22.38
C LEU A 130 5.39 16.14 -23.03
N ASN A 131 4.39 15.54 -22.38
CA ASN A 131 3.01 15.79 -22.73
C ASN A 131 2.66 17.21 -22.28
N GLU A 132 2.73 18.15 -23.22
CA GLU A 132 2.25 19.51 -23.00
C GLU A 132 0.76 19.47 -22.68
N VAL A 133 0.36 20.20 -21.65
CA VAL A 133 -1.04 20.47 -21.33
C VAL A 133 -1.75 20.91 -22.62
N PRO A 134 -2.92 20.35 -22.97
CA PRO A 134 -3.60 20.70 -24.21
C PRO A 134 -3.67 22.22 -24.37
N PRO A 135 -3.29 22.78 -25.53
CA PRO A 135 -3.18 24.23 -25.70
C PRO A 135 -4.50 24.92 -25.35
N GLY A 136 -4.45 25.87 -24.42
CA GLY A 136 -5.62 26.60 -23.90
C GLY A 136 -6.25 26.03 -22.63
N LEU A 137 -5.84 24.85 -22.16
CA LEU A 137 -6.34 24.28 -20.91
C LEU A 137 -5.55 24.83 -19.71
N SER A 138 -6.02 25.93 -19.13
CA SER A 138 -5.52 26.40 -17.84
C SER A 138 -6.25 25.69 -16.70
N PHE A 139 -5.56 24.99 -15.81
CA PHE A 139 -6.19 24.35 -14.64
C PHE A 139 -6.75 25.35 -13.62
N ARG A 140 -6.25 26.59 -13.66
CA ARG A 140 -6.80 27.69 -12.85
C ARG A 140 -8.10 28.22 -13.44
N SER A 141 -8.38 27.95 -14.71
CA SER A 141 -9.64 28.31 -15.36
C SER A 141 -10.80 27.40 -14.92
N ALA A 142 -12.02 27.87 -15.10
CA ALA A 142 -13.22 27.10 -14.79
C ALA A 142 -13.31 25.78 -15.59
N SER A 143 -12.89 25.78 -16.86
CA SER A 143 -12.92 24.59 -17.71
C SER A 143 -11.90 23.53 -17.26
N GLY A 144 -10.69 23.95 -16.88
CA GLY A 144 -9.68 23.05 -16.32
C GLY A 144 -10.12 22.40 -15.00
N LYS A 145 -10.70 23.20 -14.09
CA LYS A 145 -11.29 22.68 -12.83
C LYS A 145 -12.43 21.70 -13.08
N LEU A 146 -13.29 21.98 -14.07
CA LEU A 146 -14.40 21.10 -14.44
C LEU A 146 -13.90 19.78 -15.04
N ALA A 147 -12.89 19.82 -15.90
CA ALA A 147 -12.27 18.63 -16.49
C ALA A 147 -11.62 17.74 -15.42
N LEU A 148 -10.84 18.33 -14.50
CA LEU A 148 -10.25 17.59 -13.37
C LEU A 148 -11.34 16.95 -12.49
N LYS A 149 -12.39 17.71 -12.17
CA LYS A 149 -13.54 17.20 -11.41
C LYS A 149 -14.23 16.04 -12.13
N SER A 150 -14.48 16.16 -13.44
CA SER A 150 -15.11 15.11 -14.25
C SER A 150 -14.25 13.85 -14.27
N TRP A 151 -12.95 13.95 -14.56
CA TRP A 151 -12.06 12.80 -14.51
C TRP A 151 -12.05 12.15 -13.13
N ARG A 152 -11.84 12.94 -12.06
CA ARG A 152 -11.81 12.45 -10.69
C ARG A 152 -13.10 11.71 -10.32
N ASP A 153 -14.24 12.36 -10.51
CA ASP A 153 -15.51 11.90 -9.96
C ASP A 153 -16.22 10.88 -10.87
N GLN A 154 -15.99 10.91 -12.18
CA GLN A 154 -16.68 10.07 -13.16
C GLN A 154 -15.81 8.95 -13.72
N GLN A 155 -14.48 9.08 -13.71
CA GLN A 155 -13.57 8.08 -14.27
C GLN A 155 -12.73 7.37 -13.20
N LEU A 156 -11.99 8.14 -12.39
CA LEU A 156 -11.05 7.60 -11.41
C LEU A 156 -11.78 6.93 -10.24
N ARG A 157 -12.62 7.70 -9.54
CA ARG A 157 -13.25 7.26 -8.30
C ARG A 157 -14.11 6.00 -8.48
N PRO A 158 -15.04 5.90 -9.45
CA PRO A 158 -15.89 4.70 -9.56
C PRO A 158 -15.10 3.41 -9.76
N ARG A 159 -14.01 3.47 -10.54
CA ARG A 159 -13.15 2.31 -10.83
C ARG A 159 -12.30 1.90 -9.64
N LEU A 160 -11.71 2.88 -8.96
CA LEU A 160 -11.01 2.61 -7.69
C LEU A 160 -11.98 2.05 -6.67
N ASP A 161 -13.15 2.65 -6.52
CA ASP A 161 -14.16 2.22 -5.56
C ASP A 161 -14.59 0.75 -5.82
N GLU A 162 -14.82 0.36 -7.08
CA GLU A 162 -15.12 -1.03 -7.47
C GLU A 162 -13.99 -2.00 -7.07
N LEU A 163 -12.74 -1.67 -7.42
CA LEU A 163 -11.57 -2.50 -7.07
C LEU A 163 -11.34 -2.58 -5.56
N LEU A 164 -11.51 -1.47 -4.84
CA LEU A 164 -11.26 -1.39 -3.41
C LEU A 164 -12.33 -2.14 -2.62
N GLU A 165 -13.59 -2.14 -3.08
CA GLU A 165 -14.65 -2.98 -2.53
C GLU A 165 -14.34 -4.48 -2.66
N ASP A 166 -13.55 -4.86 -3.66
CA ASP A 166 -13.16 -6.25 -3.90
C ASP A 166 -11.99 -6.74 -3.07
N LEU A 167 -11.23 -5.87 -2.42
CA LEU A 167 -10.03 -6.26 -1.68
C LEU A 167 -10.29 -7.40 -0.68
N ARG A 168 -11.48 -7.45 -0.08
CA ARG A 168 -11.91 -8.50 0.85
C ARG A 168 -12.00 -9.90 0.22
N ASN A 169 -12.09 -9.98 -1.11
CA ASN A 169 -12.21 -11.23 -1.85
C ASN A 169 -10.83 -11.82 -2.21
N PHE A 170 -9.74 -11.05 -2.06
CA PHE A 170 -8.39 -11.50 -2.40
C PHE A 170 -7.81 -12.46 -1.35
N THR A 171 -8.04 -13.76 -1.54
CA THR A 171 -7.66 -14.80 -0.57
C THR A 171 -6.15 -14.98 -0.38
N GLU A 172 -5.34 -14.43 -1.28
CA GLU A 172 -3.89 -14.64 -1.31
C GLU A 172 -3.05 -13.36 -1.24
N LEU A 173 -3.70 -12.21 -1.08
CA LEU A 173 -3.02 -10.92 -1.08
C LEU A 173 -2.16 -10.78 0.19
N LYS A 174 -0.85 -10.65 -0.02
CA LYS A 174 0.15 -10.50 1.06
C LYS A 174 0.73 -9.11 1.13
N TYR A 175 0.78 -8.40 0.00
CA TYR A 175 1.41 -7.09 -0.11
C TYR A 175 0.45 -6.15 -0.84
N LEU A 176 0.12 -5.02 -0.20
CA LEU A 176 -0.64 -3.94 -0.82
C LEU A 176 0.16 -2.65 -0.73
N GLU A 177 0.39 -2.02 -1.88
CA GLU A 177 0.94 -0.68 -1.99
C GLU A 177 -0.09 0.22 -2.64
N PHE A 178 -0.44 1.32 -1.98
CA PHE A 178 -1.27 2.37 -2.52
C PHE A 178 -0.52 3.69 -2.42
N THR A 179 -0.18 4.26 -3.57
CA THR A 179 0.57 5.50 -3.68
C THR A 179 -0.23 6.48 -4.52
N ALA A 180 -0.50 7.67 -3.97
CA ALA A 180 -1.07 8.81 -4.66
C ALA A 180 -0.08 9.97 -4.57
N THR A 181 0.64 10.18 -5.66
CA THR A 181 1.71 11.16 -5.81
C THR A 181 1.31 12.28 -6.78
N SER A 182 1.96 13.43 -6.68
CA SER A 182 1.88 14.50 -7.67
C SER A 182 3.05 14.36 -8.65
N ASP A 183 2.93 14.95 -9.83
CA ASP A 183 4.01 14.97 -10.82
C ASP A 183 5.18 15.82 -10.27
N PRO A 184 6.39 15.24 -10.11
CA PRO A 184 7.55 15.97 -9.59
C PRO A 184 8.06 17.07 -10.54
N HIS A 185 7.70 17.01 -11.83
CA HIS A 185 8.11 17.98 -12.85
C HIS A 185 7.15 19.17 -12.96
N ASN A 186 5.89 19.00 -12.56
CA ASN A 186 4.88 20.07 -12.50
C ASN A 186 4.67 20.54 -11.05
N VAL A 187 5.72 21.16 -10.51
CA VAL A 187 5.74 21.77 -9.17
C VAL A 187 4.66 22.85 -9.04
N GLY A 188 3.88 22.83 -7.96
CA GLY A 188 3.07 23.97 -7.52
C GLY A 188 1.57 23.95 -7.86
N LEU A 189 1.00 22.81 -8.28
CA LEU A 189 -0.45 22.64 -8.34
C LEU A 189 -0.87 21.53 -7.37
N ASP A 190 -1.51 21.91 -6.27
CA ASP A 190 -2.17 20.99 -5.34
C ASP A 190 -3.26 20.22 -6.09
N TRP A 191 -3.01 18.95 -6.40
CA TRP A 191 -3.99 18.11 -7.06
C TRP A 191 -4.85 17.40 -6.02
N ASP A 192 -5.96 18.04 -5.66
CA ASP A 192 -6.99 17.46 -4.81
C ASP A 192 -7.85 16.47 -5.62
N TYR A 193 -7.22 15.39 -6.08
CA TYR A 193 -7.83 14.39 -6.96
C TYR A 193 -8.30 13.14 -6.25
N MET A 194 -8.05 13.01 -4.94
CA MET A 194 -8.47 11.85 -4.18
C MET A 194 -9.46 12.23 -3.09
N HIS A 195 -10.48 11.41 -2.91
CA HIS A 195 -11.50 11.61 -1.87
C HIS A 195 -11.13 10.82 -0.61
N THR A 196 -11.33 11.42 0.57
CA THR A 196 -11.20 10.74 1.86
C THR A 196 -12.01 9.42 1.88
N PRO A 197 -13.30 9.39 1.45
CA PRO A 197 -14.07 8.14 1.33
C PRO A 197 -13.43 7.01 0.52
N THR A 198 -12.66 7.32 -0.53
CA THR A 198 -12.00 6.28 -1.35
C THR A 198 -10.89 5.59 -0.55
N ILE A 199 -10.09 6.34 0.22
CA ILE A 199 -9.08 5.76 1.12
C ILE A 199 -9.74 5.03 2.29
N SER A 200 -10.83 5.56 2.85
CA SER A 200 -11.60 4.85 3.88
C SER A 200 -12.12 3.50 3.39
N ARG A 201 -12.62 3.44 2.15
CA ARG A 201 -13.06 2.19 1.52
C ARG A 201 -11.91 1.19 1.35
N LEU A 202 -10.71 1.65 0.95
CA LEU A 202 -9.51 0.80 0.91
C LEU A 202 -9.26 0.16 2.27
N LEU A 203 -9.20 0.96 3.34
CA LEU A 203 -8.90 0.49 4.69
C LEU A 203 -9.96 -0.47 5.22
N GLN A 204 -11.24 -0.20 4.95
CA GLN A 204 -12.37 -1.03 5.41
C GLN A 204 -12.44 -2.40 4.72
N ASN A 205 -11.93 -2.53 3.49
CA ASN A 205 -11.99 -3.76 2.71
C ASN A 205 -10.66 -4.53 2.68
N LEU A 206 -9.64 -4.12 3.44
CA LEU A 206 -8.38 -4.86 3.51
C LEU A 206 -8.62 -6.33 3.94
N PRO A 207 -8.00 -7.31 3.27
CA PRO A 207 -8.13 -8.74 3.59
C PRO A 207 -7.30 -9.13 4.82
N ILE A 208 -7.48 -8.41 5.94
CA ILE A 208 -6.72 -8.58 7.19
C ILE A 208 -6.89 -9.97 7.83
N THR A 209 -7.98 -10.68 7.52
CA THR A 209 -8.23 -12.06 7.97
C THR A 209 -7.62 -13.12 7.05
N GLN A 210 -7.14 -12.75 5.86
CA GLN A 210 -6.61 -13.65 4.83
C GLN A 210 -5.08 -13.59 4.73
N GLY A 211 -4.41 -12.97 5.71
CA GLY A 211 -2.96 -13.01 5.83
C GLY A 211 -2.22 -11.88 5.11
N LEU A 212 -2.84 -10.71 4.92
CA LEU A 212 -2.16 -9.50 4.49
C LEU A 212 -0.97 -9.18 5.41
N ARG A 213 0.25 -9.18 4.86
CA ARG A 213 1.49 -9.01 5.63
C ARG A 213 2.01 -7.59 5.59
N ALA A 214 1.88 -6.91 4.46
CA ALA A 214 2.41 -5.56 4.29
C ALA A 214 1.39 -4.60 3.68
N LEU A 215 1.38 -3.38 4.22
CA LEU A 215 0.63 -2.24 3.71
C LEU A 215 1.55 -1.03 3.58
N VAL A 216 1.63 -0.47 2.37
CA VAL A 216 2.17 0.86 2.13
C VAL A 216 1.01 1.76 1.75
N LEU A 217 0.79 2.83 2.51
CA LEU A 217 -0.19 3.86 2.22
C LEU A 217 0.54 5.21 2.14
N ASP A 218 0.68 5.71 0.92
CA ASP A 218 1.38 6.95 0.63
C ASP A 218 0.48 7.89 -0.15
N THR A 219 -0.16 8.82 0.54
CA THR A 219 -1.10 9.78 -0.07
C THR A 219 -0.53 11.19 -0.06
N VAL A 220 0.80 11.33 -0.03
CA VAL A 220 1.45 12.63 0.14
C VAL A 220 1.24 13.59 -1.03
N GLY A 221 0.95 13.08 -2.22
CA GLY A 221 0.83 13.89 -3.43
C GLY A 221 -0.56 14.45 -3.71
N THR A 222 -1.50 14.29 -2.79
CA THR A 222 -2.88 14.77 -2.95
C THR A 222 -3.47 15.17 -1.60
N ARG A 223 -4.08 16.36 -1.50
CA ARG A 223 -4.90 16.69 -0.32
C ARG A 223 -6.24 15.99 -0.50
N LEU A 224 -6.55 15.12 0.45
CA LEU A 224 -7.76 14.32 0.40
C LEU A 224 -8.98 15.21 0.59
N LEU A 225 -9.92 15.10 -0.35
CA LEU A 225 -11.16 15.84 -0.32
C LEU A 225 -12.13 15.20 0.68
N ASP A 226 -12.47 15.96 1.70
CA ASP A 226 -13.46 15.57 2.68
C ASP A 226 -14.86 15.69 2.05
N GLY A 227 -15.50 14.56 1.81
CA GLY A 227 -16.89 14.56 1.35
C GLY A 227 -17.84 15.11 2.43
N ASN A 228 -17.63 14.73 3.70
CA ASN A 228 -18.61 14.92 4.77
C ASN A 228 -18.00 15.30 6.14
N GLY A 229 -16.66 15.36 6.28
CA GLY A 229 -15.95 15.64 7.54
C GLY A 229 -16.12 14.60 8.67
N GLN A 230 -16.86 13.51 8.43
CA GLN A 230 -17.19 12.50 9.46
C GLN A 230 -16.10 11.44 9.66
N THR A 231 -15.26 11.19 8.67
CA THR A 231 -14.29 10.09 8.70
C THR A 231 -12.88 10.61 8.90
N HIS A 232 -12.29 10.25 10.02
CA HIS A 232 -10.90 10.56 10.33
C HIS A 232 -9.99 9.38 9.98
N LEU A 233 -9.22 9.50 8.90
CA LEU A 233 -8.41 8.40 8.37
C LEU A 233 -7.41 7.83 9.37
N CYS A 234 -6.84 8.64 10.26
CA CYS A 234 -5.95 8.14 11.29
C CYS A 234 -6.64 7.10 12.20
N THR A 235 -7.92 7.29 12.49
CA THR A 235 -8.72 6.33 13.26
C THR A 235 -9.02 5.06 12.45
N GLU A 236 -9.29 5.17 11.14
CA GLU A 236 -9.47 4.00 10.27
C GLU A 236 -8.17 3.18 10.15
N VAL A 237 -7.03 3.85 10.01
CA VAL A 237 -5.71 3.22 10.01
C VAL A 237 -5.47 2.49 11.32
N ALA A 238 -5.71 3.14 12.46
CA ALA A 238 -5.54 2.54 13.79
C ALA A 238 -6.32 1.22 13.95
N ARG A 239 -7.49 1.08 13.33
CA ARG A 239 -8.28 -0.16 13.37
C ARG A 239 -7.62 -1.34 12.65
N VAL A 240 -6.87 -1.09 11.57
CA VAL A 240 -6.25 -2.16 10.78
C VAL A 240 -4.81 -2.46 11.19
N LEU A 241 -4.10 -1.49 11.78
CA LEU A 241 -2.70 -1.60 12.17
C LEU A 241 -2.34 -2.89 12.92
N PRO A 242 -3.10 -3.33 13.96
CA PRO A 242 -2.71 -4.51 14.74
C PRO A 242 -2.61 -5.80 13.94
N TYR A 243 -3.27 -5.87 12.78
CA TYR A 243 -3.48 -7.10 12.02
C TYR A 243 -2.55 -7.24 10.80
N ILE A 244 -1.69 -6.27 10.54
CA ILE A 244 -0.77 -6.26 9.40
C ILE A 244 0.66 -6.24 9.94
N GLU A 245 1.53 -7.16 9.50
CA GLU A 245 2.88 -7.29 10.05
C GLU A 245 3.75 -6.04 9.80
N HIS A 246 3.63 -5.46 8.62
CA HIS A 246 4.50 -4.39 8.15
C HIS A 246 3.67 -3.24 7.59
N VAL A 247 3.70 -2.08 8.25
CA VAL A 247 2.95 -0.91 7.79
C VAL A 247 3.88 0.28 7.59
N CYS A 248 3.76 0.92 6.43
CA CYS A 248 4.42 2.18 6.12
C CYS A 248 3.38 3.22 5.71
N LEU A 249 3.41 4.38 6.36
CA LEU A 249 2.48 5.47 6.13
C LEU A 249 3.22 6.75 5.78
N ARG A 250 2.75 7.45 4.76
CA ARG A 250 3.14 8.82 4.43
C ARG A 250 1.90 9.58 3.97
N MET A 251 1.50 10.60 4.73
CA MET A 251 0.24 11.31 4.51
C MET A 251 0.44 12.80 4.71
N ILE A 252 -0.29 13.65 3.98
CA ILE A 252 -0.28 15.10 4.21
C ILE A 252 -0.80 15.42 5.60
N LYS A 253 -2.03 14.96 5.93
CA LYS A 253 -2.61 15.12 7.26
C LYS A 253 -2.48 13.83 8.06
N ILE A 254 -1.82 13.88 9.22
CA ILE A 254 -1.65 12.75 10.13
C ILE A 254 -1.59 13.23 11.57
N CYS A 255 -2.14 12.47 12.52
CA CYS A 255 -2.13 12.85 13.94
C CYS A 255 -2.01 11.62 14.86
N PRO A 256 -1.83 11.82 16.18
CA PRO A 256 -1.62 10.73 17.13
C PRO A 256 -2.74 9.68 17.22
N ALA A 257 -3.93 9.95 16.66
CA ALA A 257 -5.02 8.98 16.64
C ALA A 257 -4.68 7.67 15.90
N ILE A 258 -3.64 7.65 15.04
CA ILE A 258 -3.11 6.40 14.44
C ILE A 258 -2.68 5.37 15.49
N PHE A 259 -2.34 5.82 16.69
CA PHE A 259 -1.90 4.99 17.80
C PHE A 259 -3.06 4.52 18.69
N ASP A 260 -4.29 4.97 18.43
CA ASP A 260 -5.47 4.67 19.24
C ASP A 260 -6.10 3.32 18.88
N ILE A 261 -5.33 2.25 19.08
CA ILE A 261 -5.80 0.89 18.84
C ILE A 261 -6.83 0.47 19.89
N HIS A 262 -7.94 -0.12 19.43
CA HIS A 262 -9.04 -0.54 20.30
C HIS A 262 -8.63 -1.73 21.16
N ARG A 263 -9.01 -1.70 22.45
CA ARG A 263 -8.73 -2.78 23.43
C ARG A 263 -9.51 -4.07 23.16
N GLN A 264 -10.63 -3.98 22.46
CA GLN A 264 -11.46 -5.13 22.06
C GLN A 264 -11.01 -5.65 20.69
N ALA A 265 -9.75 -6.07 20.57
CA ALA A 265 -9.34 -6.89 19.43
C ALA A 265 -9.98 -8.28 19.61
N ASP A 266 -11.26 -8.41 19.23
CA ASP A 266 -12.06 -9.62 19.38
C ASP A 266 -11.35 -10.82 18.75
N GLY A 267 -10.73 -11.66 19.57
CA GLY A 267 -10.19 -12.98 19.19
C GLY A 267 -9.14 -13.02 18.08
N ARG A 268 -8.71 -11.87 17.53
CA ARG A 268 -7.76 -11.79 16.41
C ARG A 268 -6.34 -11.56 16.93
N HIS A 269 -5.40 -12.40 16.48
CA HIS A 269 -4.00 -12.27 16.84
C HIS A 269 -3.40 -10.96 16.34
N VAL A 270 -2.71 -10.24 17.22
CA VAL A 270 -1.90 -9.06 16.85
C VAL A 270 -0.63 -9.53 16.14
N THR A 271 -0.42 -9.06 14.91
CA THR A 271 0.69 -9.49 14.04
C THR A 271 1.70 -8.38 13.75
N LEU A 272 1.37 -7.12 14.05
CA LEU A 272 2.22 -5.96 13.75
C LEU A 272 3.65 -6.11 14.29
N LYS A 273 4.63 -6.02 13.40
CA LYS A 273 6.07 -6.12 13.72
C LYS A 273 6.80 -4.83 13.42
N THR A 274 6.43 -4.14 12.34
CA THR A 274 7.07 -2.88 11.94
C THR A 274 6.04 -1.83 11.57
N LEU A 275 6.17 -0.64 12.15
CA LEU A 275 5.41 0.55 11.75
C LEU A 275 6.38 1.67 11.42
N THR A 276 6.27 2.21 10.21
CA THR A 276 7.08 3.35 9.75
C THR A 276 6.17 4.51 9.37
N LEU A 277 6.39 5.66 9.99
CA LEU A 277 5.70 6.91 9.69
C LEU A 277 6.69 7.88 9.04
N LYS A 278 6.42 8.30 7.82
CA LYS A 278 7.18 9.36 7.14
C LYS A 278 6.41 10.67 7.27
N LEU A 279 6.91 11.57 8.11
CA LEU A 279 6.36 12.91 8.36
C LEU A 279 7.01 13.98 7.48
N TYR A 280 8.06 13.65 6.73
CA TYR A 280 8.63 14.55 5.73
C TYR A 280 7.97 14.32 4.37
N MET A 281 7.88 15.39 3.58
CA MET A 281 7.45 15.34 2.20
C MET A 281 8.68 15.38 1.28
N PRO A 282 8.65 14.65 0.16
CA PRO A 282 9.61 14.83 -0.92
C PRO A 282 9.71 16.30 -1.36
N ASP A 283 10.92 16.71 -1.72
CA ASP A 283 11.21 18.09 -2.11
C ASP A 283 10.54 18.52 -3.42
N ALA A 284 10.05 17.56 -4.20
CA ALA A 284 9.29 17.77 -5.42
C ALA A 284 7.85 18.25 -5.14
N PHE A 285 7.37 18.17 -3.90
CA PHE A 285 5.99 18.49 -3.55
C PHE A 285 5.91 19.77 -2.72
N GLU A 286 5.13 20.75 -3.18
CA GLU A 286 4.88 22.04 -2.49
C GLU A 286 3.53 22.04 -1.78
N HIS A 287 3.20 20.95 -1.06
CA HIS A 287 1.91 20.87 -0.35
C HIS A 287 1.90 21.70 0.93
N SER A 288 3.02 21.82 1.63
CA SER A 288 3.13 22.65 2.84
C SER A 288 4.39 23.51 2.76
N ASP A 289 4.31 24.73 3.31
CA ASP A 289 5.43 25.69 3.35
C ASP A 289 6.72 25.07 3.94
N GLU A 290 6.53 24.05 4.76
CA GLU A 290 7.58 23.37 5.51
C GLU A 290 7.91 21.94 5.00
N ARG A 291 7.26 21.47 3.93
CA ARG A 291 7.48 20.12 3.35
C ARG A 291 7.41 19.01 4.40
N ARG A 292 6.41 19.12 5.29
CA ARG A 292 6.14 18.20 6.38
C ARG A 292 4.66 17.87 6.43
N SER A 293 4.34 16.72 7.02
CA SER A 293 2.98 16.38 7.38
C SER A 293 2.41 17.41 8.36
N GLU A 294 1.14 17.72 8.16
CA GLU A 294 0.33 18.60 8.98
C GLU A 294 -0.49 17.77 9.96
N PRO A 295 -0.80 18.29 11.15
CA PRO A 295 -1.76 17.65 12.02
C PRO A 295 -3.16 17.65 11.41
N CYS A 296 -3.95 16.62 11.69
CA CYS A 296 -5.38 16.65 11.41
C CYS A 296 -6.05 17.74 12.27
N GLU A 297 -6.99 18.51 11.69
CA GLU A 297 -7.74 19.61 12.37
C GLU A 297 -8.78 19.13 13.41
N VAL A 298 -8.60 17.95 14.00
CA VAL A 298 -9.58 17.37 14.92
C VAL A 298 -9.57 18.10 16.25
N ARG A 299 -10.67 18.82 16.55
CA ARG A 299 -10.93 19.47 17.85
C ARG A 299 -10.75 18.45 18.99
N GLY A 300 -9.74 18.64 19.82
CA GLY A 300 -9.53 17.88 21.07
C GLY A 300 -8.28 17.00 21.12
N TYR A 301 -7.56 16.80 20.02
CA TYR A 301 -6.33 15.96 20.01
C TYR A 301 -5.03 16.74 19.82
N TYR A 302 -5.10 18.04 19.50
CA TYR A 302 -3.92 18.82 19.15
C TYR A 302 -3.65 19.95 20.14
N ASN A 303 -2.54 19.85 20.86
CA ASN A 303 -1.97 20.97 21.61
C ASN A 303 -1.11 21.79 20.66
N ASN A 304 -1.49 23.04 20.39
CA ASN A 304 -0.78 23.94 19.46
C ASN A 304 0.66 24.29 19.87
N HIS A 305 1.11 23.84 21.05
CA HIS A 305 2.44 24.14 21.59
C HIS A 305 3.52 23.12 21.19
N ASP A 306 3.14 21.88 20.82
CA ASP A 306 4.10 20.81 20.54
C ASP A 306 4.19 20.51 19.05
N SER A 307 5.41 20.29 18.56
CA SER A 307 5.63 19.80 17.19
C SER A 307 4.93 18.45 16.97
N LEU A 308 4.39 18.22 15.77
CA LEU A 308 3.73 16.96 15.41
C LEU A 308 4.62 15.73 15.71
N HIS A 309 5.92 15.82 15.41
CA HIS A 309 6.89 14.77 15.73
C HIS A 309 6.94 14.49 17.24
N GLY A 310 6.99 15.54 18.09
CA GLY A 310 6.99 15.39 19.54
C GLY A 310 5.74 14.66 20.07
N GLN A 311 4.55 15.05 19.58
CA GLN A 311 3.30 14.38 19.95
C GLN A 311 3.27 12.92 19.49
N MET A 312 3.74 12.64 18.26
CA MET A 312 3.80 11.27 17.75
C MET A 312 4.75 10.39 18.58
N LEU A 313 5.88 10.93 19.07
CA LEU A 313 6.78 10.21 19.96
C LEU A 313 6.13 9.85 21.31
N GLU A 314 5.35 10.76 21.88
CA GLU A 314 4.66 10.52 23.15
C GLU A 314 3.61 9.41 23.02
N TYR A 315 2.72 9.52 22.03
CA TYR A 315 1.66 8.53 21.81
C TYR A 315 2.20 7.19 21.34
N ALA A 316 3.33 7.17 20.63
CA ALA A 316 3.99 5.92 20.26
C ALA A 316 4.43 5.10 21.48
N ARG A 317 4.81 5.73 22.60
CA ARG A 317 5.15 5.00 23.84
C ARG A 317 3.91 4.36 24.45
N VAL A 318 2.80 5.10 24.52
CA VAL A 318 1.50 4.60 24.98
C VAL A 318 1.04 3.44 24.09
N PHE A 319 1.24 3.54 22.78
CA PHE A 319 0.93 2.50 21.81
C PHE A 319 1.69 1.19 22.06
N LEU A 320 3.00 1.25 22.34
CA LEU A 320 3.78 0.05 22.66
C LEU A 320 3.26 -0.67 23.90
N ASN A 321 2.81 0.07 24.92
CA ASN A 321 2.19 -0.51 26.11
C ASN A 321 0.86 -1.20 25.75
N ARG A 322 0.01 -0.56 24.95
CA ARG A 322 -1.26 -1.15 24.48
C ARG A 322 -1.04 -2.41 23.63
N LEU A 323 -0.02 -2.43 22.77
CA LEU A 323 0.34 -3.63 22.00
C LEU A 323 0.79 -4.79 22.90
N SER A 324 1.52 -4.49 23.97
CA SER A 324 1.89 -5.48 24.99
C SER A 324 0.65 -6.06 25.66
N GLU A 325 -0.28 -5.20 26.09
CA GLU A 325 -1.57 -5.60 26.71
C GLU A 325 -2.37 -6.52 25.79
N LEU A 326 -2.54 -6.14 24.52
CA LEU A 326 -3.28 -6.93 23.52
C LEU A 326 -2.65 -8.30 23.23
N ARG A 327 -1.35 -8.46 23.47
CA ARG A 327 -0.65 -9.75 23.33
C ARG A 327 -0.70 -10.61 24.60
N GLY A 328 -1.45 -10.19 25.62
CA GLY A 328 -1.57 -10.90 26.90
C GLY A 328 -0.38 -10.69 27.84
N HIS A 329 0.51 -9.75 27.55
CA HIS A 329 1.53 -9.32 28.49
C HIS A 329 0.95 -8.18 29.32
N GLY A 330 0.56 -8.47 30.56
CA GLY A 330 -0.16 -7.54 31.46
C GLY A 330 0.41 -6.13 31.50
N SER A 331 -0.47 -5.16 31.76
CA SER A 331 -0.11 -3.73 31.83
C SER A 331 1.10 -3.52 32.75
N CYS A 332 2.14 -2.90 32.22
CA CYS A 332 3.33 -2.55 32.97
C CYS A 332 3.40 -1.02 33.01
N ASP A 333 3.32 -0.41 34.19
CA ASP A 333 3.50 1.04 34.40
C ASP A 333 4.96 1.51 34.16
N ASN A 334 5.84 0.63 33.70
CA ASN A 334 7.26 0.87 33.42
C ASN A 334 7.54 0.72 31.91
N PRO A 335 8.62 1.33 31.37
CA PRO A 335 9.00 1.16 29.97
C PRO A 335 9.09 -0.33 29.63
N VAL A 336 8.20 -0.76 28.73
CA VAL A 336 8.02 -2.17 28.38
C VAL A 336 9.33 -2.70 27.77
N ARG A 337 9.89 -3.76 28.36
CA ARG A 337 11.05 -4.45 27.78
C ARG A 337 10.74 -4.88 26.35
N ARG A 338 11.70 -4.72 25.43
CA ARG A 338 11.58 -4.97 23.96
C ARG A 338 10.81 -6.25 23.58
N HIS A 339 10.87 -7.29 24.40
CA HIS A 339 10.26 -8.59 24.11
C HIS A 339 8.74 -8.66 24.36
N LYS A 340 8.15 -7.76 25.15
CA LYS A 340 6.73 -7.86 25.55
C LYS A 340 5.76 -7.23 24.55
N HIS A 341 6.15 -6.14 23.87
CA HIS A 341 5.30 -5.55 22.82
C HIS A 341 5.46 -6.27 21.46
N GLY A 342 6.54 -7.05 21.27
CA GLY A 342 6.82 -7.86 20.10
C GLY A 342 6.87 -7.12 18.76
N MET A 343 7.29 -5.85 18.80
CA MET A 343 7.62 -5.03 17.64
C MET A 343 9.12 -5.15 17.36
N ALA A 344 9.49 -5.31 16.10
CA ALA A 344 10.86 -5.22 15.64
C ALA A 344 11.29 -3.75 15.43
N SER A 345 10.38 -2.89 14.97
CA SER A 345 10.68 -1.48 14.71
C SER A 345 9.43 -0.60 14.79
N LEU A 346 9.57 0.58 15.39
CA LEU A 346 8.61 1.67 15.29
C LEU A 346 9.39 2.94 14.95
N ALA A 347 9.35 3.32 13.67
CA ALA A 347 10.18 4.39 13.13
C ALA A 347 9.33 5.60 12.73
N ILE A 348 9.76 6.78 13.16
CA ILE A 348 9.17 8.06 12.73
C ILE A 348 10.28 8.86 12.07
N THR A 349 10.10 9.15 10.78
CA THR A 349 11.04 9.91 9.98
C THR A 349 10.51 11.32 9.77
N TYR A 350 11.31 12.34 10.05
CA TYR A 350 10.91 13.74 10.03
C TYR A 350 12.05 14.63 9.53
N ARG A 351 11.69 15.82 9.02
CA ARG A 351 12.64 16.85 8.61
C ARG A 351 12.86 17.81 9.79
N ASP A 352 14.11 18.03 10.18
CA ASP A 352 14.47 18.96 11.27
C ASP A 352 14.61 20.38 10.72
N ILE A 353 13.52 21.13 10.81
CA ILE A 353 13.43 22.50 10.31
C ILE A 353 13.91 23.43 11.42
N ARG A 354 15.01 24.14 11.14
CA ARG A 354 15.60 25.10 12.05
C ARG A 354 15.44 26.51 11.49
N PRO A 355 15.21 27.51 12.35
CA PRO A 355 15.21 28.90 11.92
C PRO A 355 16.46 29.23 11.09
N GLY A 356 16.28 29.82 9.91
CA GLY A 356 17.36 30.22 9.02
C GLY A 356 17.91 29.14 8.07
N ILE A 357 17.43 27.89 8.15
CA ILE A 357 17.78 26.83 7.19
C ILE A 357 16.57 26.55 6.28
N PRO A 358 16.68 26.75 4.96
CA PRO A 358 15.63 26.39 4.01
C PRO A 358 15.26 24.91 4.13
N ALA A 359 13.97 24.58 4.05
CA ALA A 359 13.47 23.21 4.13
C ALA A 359 14.23 22.21 3.25
N PRO A 360 14.58 22.49 1.96
CA PRO A 360 15.34 21.54 1.12
C PRO A 360 16.72 21.17 1.67
N LEU A 361 17.32 22.04 2.50
CA LEU A 361 18.64 21.84 3.12
C LEU A 361 18.55 21.29 4.54
N SER A 362 17.34 21.22 5.10
CA SER A 362 17.11 20.66 6.43
C SER A 362 17.39 19.16 6.44
N PRO A 363 18.16 18.65 7.41
CA PRO A 363 18.43 17.22 7.52
C PRO A 363 17.17 16.43 7.87
N ILE A 364 17.09 15.20 7.36
CA ILE A 364 16.04 14.25 7.70
C ILE A 364 16.58 13.30 8.77
N PHE A 365 15.77 13.03 9.78
CA PHE A 365 16.09 12.12 10.87
C PHE A 365 15.05 11.02 10.99
N THR A 366 15.49 9.85 11.44
CA THR A 366 14.63 8.72 11.79
C THR A 366 14.78 8.40 13.27
N SER A 367 13.70 8.56 14.02
CA SER A 367 13.56 8.14 15.41
C SER A 367 13.01 6.71 15.46
N ASN A 368 13.79 5.73 15.90
CA ASN A 368 13.29 4.38 16.20
C ASN A 368 12.99 4.27 17.70
N ILE A 369 11.70 4.19 18.02
CA ILE A 369 11.18 4.29 19.38
C ILE A 369 11.40 2.98 20.16
N VAL A 370 11.39 1.82 19.48
CA VAL A 370 11.67 0.52 20.10
C VAL A 370 13.12 0.45 20.57
N ASN A 371 14.04 0.99 19.77
CA ASN A 371 15.46 0.94 20.07
C ASN A 371 15.98 2.18 20.80
N ASN A 372 15.16 3.24 20.90
CA ASN A 372 15.54 4.56 21.37
C ASN A 372 16.78 5.11 20.62
N THR A 373 16.82 4.88 19.31
CA THR A 373 17.92 5.34 18.44
C THR A 373 17.44 6.45 17.52
N LEU A 374 18.28 7.47 17.36
CA LEU A 374 18.10 8.54 16.38
C LEU A 374 19.17 8.41 15.31
N GLN A 375 18.76 8.30 14.05
CA GLN A 375 19.67 8.24 12.91
C GLN A 375 19.46 9.46 12.02
N ARG A 376 20.56 10.12 11.65
CA ARG A 376 20.55 11.19 10.64
C ARG A 376 20.73 10.55 9.27
N LEU A 377 19.83 10.85 8.33
CA LEU A 377 20.03 10.48 6.94
C LEU A 377 21.02 11.48 6.33
N SER A 378 22.20 10.99 5.94
CA SER A 378 23.26 11.81 5.34
C SER A 378 22.88 12.19 3.90
N GLY A 379 22.25 13.35 3.77
CA GLY A 379 21.92 13.97 2.50
C GLY A 379 23.10 14.71 1.88
N HIS A 380 23.96 13.99 1.16
CA HIS A 380 24.89 14.62 0.20
C HIS A 380 24.53 14.17 -1.22
N GLY A 381 23.91 15.06 -1.99
CA GLY A 381 23.68 14.88 -3.42
C GLY A 381 22.43 15.59 -3.92
N LEU A 382 22.57 16.85 -4.31
CA LEU A 382 21.54 17.73 -4.88
C LEU A 382 20.88 17.23 -6.19
N HIS A 383 21.17 16.02 -6.66
CA HIS A 383 20.62 15.48 -7.92
C HIS A 383 20.27 13.97 -7.87
N GLY A 384 20.23 13.33 -6.69
CA GLY A 384 20.02 11.88 -6.58
C GLY A 384 18.76 11.42 -5.83
N TRP A 385 17.91 12.35 -5.38
CA TRP A 385 16.87 12.08 -4.36
C TRP A 385 15.61 11.40 -4.84
N LEU A 386 15.38 11.33 -6.15
CA LEU A 386 14.33 10.48 -6.71
C LEU A 386 14.65 9.00 -6.42
N HIS A 387 15.92 8.59 -6.49
CA HIS A 387 16.27 7.16 -6.59
C HIS A 387 16.37 6.33 -5.30
N ARG A 388 16.29 6.90 -4.10
CA ARG A 388 16.41 6.11 -2.84
C ARG A 388 15.11 5.89 -2.08
N ASP A 389 14.09 6.70 -2.34
CA ASP A 389 12.73 6.48 -1.82
C ASP A 389 11.82 5.79 -2.85
N GLU A 390 12.30 5.61 -4.09
CA GLU A 390 11.61 4.96 -5.20
C GLU A 390 11.67 3.42 -5.12
N GLY A 391 10.72 2.82 -4.40
CA GLY A 391 10.01 1.61 -4.84
C GLY A 391 10.81 0.33 -5.16
N ARG A 392 12.14 0.26 -4.95
CA ARG A 392 12.91 -0.98 -5.02
C ARG A 392 12.98 -1.60 -3.64
N TYR A 393 12.85 -2.93 -3.59
CA TYR A 393 12.87 -3.81 -2.41
C TYR A 393 14.15 -3.77 -1.54
N ASN A 394 14.98 -2.73 -1.63
CA ASN A 394 16.11 -2.53 -0.72
C ASN A 394 15.66 -1.78 0.54
N TRP A 395 14.68 -2.34 1.25
CA TRP A 395 14.32 -1.98 2.63
C TRP A 395 15.19 -2.74 3.66
N CYS A 396 16.46 -2.99 3.32
CA CYS A 396 17.49 -3.55 4.19
C CYS A 396 18.57 -2.50 4.41
N GLU A 397 18.74 -2.08 5.66
CA GLU A 397 19.78 -1.22 6.30
C GLU A 397 19.04 -0.15 7.13
N CYS A 398 18.86 -0.27 8.44
CA CYS A 398 19.87 -0.58 9.45
C CYS A 398 19.42 -1.69 10.43
N ALA A 399 19.76 -2.94 10.14
CA ALA A 399 20.24 -3.82 11.20
C ALA A 399 21.75 -3.59 11.25
N GLY A 400 22.21 -2.74 12.18
CA GLY A 400 23.63 -2.56 12.40
C GLY A 400 24.25 -3.88 12.82
N ASN A 401 25.22 -4.37 12.05
CA ASN A 401 26.28 -5.20 12.58
C ASN A 401 27.04 -4.36 13.61
N GLN A 402 26.86 -4.70 14.89
CA GLN A 402 27.93 -4.75 15.88
C GLN A 402 27.76 -6.04 16.69
#